data_AF-A0A5C5ZT71-F1
#
_entry.id   AF-A0A5C5ZT71-F1
#
_cell.length_a   1.000
_cell.length_b   1.000
_cell.length_c   1.000
_cell.angle_alpha   90.00
_cell.angle_beta   90.00
_cell.angle_gamma   90.00
#
_symmetry.space_group_name_H-M   'P 1'
#
loop_
_entity.id
_entity.type
_entity.pdbx_description
1 polymer ?
#
loop_
_entity_poly.entity_id
_entity_poly.type
_entity_poly.pdbx_seq_one_letter_code
_entity_poly.pdbx_strand_id
1 'polypeptide(L)'
;MRTVSFICAMLGWVIATAAHGGIVLVHAVTIDFRDELDASAKADWTQNERLDITDEGLGWSGEPTSHFESSVRTKPIALGYNWRPPQQAGVTVTLVADRSTYTLKRGQESRPYQGQVYLRYSPDLKHWSTWHVAKLRSVDDGDEMTFDASVGVPRSVRKPYADLLQAYSRRDDVAASWDEEAAVRWIVGREPRFFAKQLPLVGYVQVMYEGNFSGDRRVRSMNLNIGYAMSGMVQAATSREATGPGFGRHWEYVADGEDAKEVINPDP
;
A
#
# COMPACT_ATOMS: atom_id res chain seq x y z
N MET A 1 -35.33 -6.41 -20.81
CA MET A 1 -34.88 -5.72 -19.58
C MET A 1 -34.69 -6.75 -18.49
N ARG A 2 -33.44 -7.18 -18.25
CA ARG A 2 -33.08 -8.05 -17.13
C ARG A 2 -32.18 -7.21 -16.21
N THR A 3 -32.71 -6.85 -15.06
CA THR A 3 -31.96 -6.31 -13.94
C THR A 3 -31.01 -7.39 -13.44
N VAL A 4 -29.70 -7.17 -13.59
CA VAL A 4 -28.67 -8.00 -12.98
C VAL A 4 -28.29 -7.30 -11.67
N SER A 5 -28.74 -7.88 -10.55
CA SER A 5 -28.28 -7.51 -9.22
C SER A 5 -26.81 -7.89 -9.05
N PHE A 6 -25.95 -6.90 -8.83
CA PHE A 6 -24.61 -7.12 -8.28
C PHE A 6 -24.75 -7.57 -6.82
N ILE A 7 -24.42 -8.83 -6.56
CA ILE A 7 -24.19 -9.34 -5.21
C ILE A 7 -22.69 -9.20 -4.97
N CYS A 8 -22.29 -8.22 -4.16
CA CYS A 8 -20.96 -8.16 -3.56
C CYS A 8 -20.75 -9.41 -2.69
N ALA A 9 -20.03 -10.40 -3.21
CA ALA A 9 -19.55 -11.51 -2.41
C ALA A 9 -18.38 -11.03 -1.53
N MET A 10 -18.70 -10.44 -0.38
CA MET A 10 -17.75 -10.29 0.73
C MET A 10 -17.44 -11.69 1.29
N LEU A 11 -16.40 -12.34 0.78
CA LEU A 11 -15.83 -13.51 1.46
C LEU A 11 -14.95 -13.02 2.62
N GLY A 12 -15.54 -13.04 3.81
CA GLY A 12 -14.87 -12.72 5.07
C GLY A 12 -13.72 -13.69 5.35
N TRP A 13 -12.54 -13.13 5.60
CA TRP A 13 -11.45 -13.84 6.25
C TRP A 13 -11.80 -14.02 7.73
N VAL A 14 -12.24 -15.21 8.12
CA VAL A 14 -12.15 -15.63 9.53
C VAL A 14 -10.72 -16.09 9.77
N ILE A 15 -9.87 -15.16 10.20
CA ILE A 15 -8.60 -15.53 10.83
C ILE A 15 -8.99 -16.04 12.22
N ALA A 16 -8.84 -17.34 12.47
CA ALA A 16 -8.98 -17.90 13.81
C ALA A 16 -7.84 -17.36 14.70
N THR A 17 -8.06 -16.20 15.34
CA THR A 17 -7.15 -15.65 16.32
C THR A 17 -7.46 -16.24 17.69
N ALA A 18 -6.52 -16.96 18.28
CA ALA A 18 -6.48 -17.13 19.74
C ALA A 18 -6.52 -15.72 20.36
N ALA A 19 -7.54 -15.46 21.17
CA ALA A 19 -7.93 -14.15 21.70
C ALA A 19 -6.76 -13.26 22.13
N HIS A 20 -6.31 -12.41 21.21
CA HIS A 20 -5.54 -11.20 21.46
C HIS A 20 -6.28 -10.13 20.66
N GLY A 21 -6.96 -9.20 21.34
CA GLY A 21 -7.75 -8.16 20.68
C GLY A 21 -6.88 -7.35 19.72
N GLY A 22 -6.98 -7.65 18.43
CA GLY A 22 -6.38 -6.90 17.34
C GLY A 22 -7.49 -6.21 16.57
N ILE A 23 -7.36 -4.90 16.37
CA ILE A 23 -8.24 -4.18 15.45
C ILE A 23 -7.66 -4.39 14.05
N VAL A 24 -8.49 -4.89 13.14
CA VAL A 24 -8.20 -4.94 11.71
C VAL A 24 -8.91 -3.74 11.09
N LEU A 25 -8.14 -2.80 10.56
CA LEU A 25 -8.66 -1.72 9.71
C LEU A 25 -8.40 -2.09 8.26
N VAL A 26 -9.35 -1.77 7.39
CA VAL A 26 -9.28 -2.01 5.95
C VAL A 26 -9.52 -0.70 5.23
N HIS A 27 -8.57 -0.29 4.40
CA HIS A 27 -8.70 0.87 3.53
C HIS A 27 -8.74 0.43 2.07
N ALA A 28 -9.62 1.07 1.29
CA ALA A 28 -9.70 0.88 -0.15
C ALA A 28 -9.09 2.09 -0.87
N VAL A 29 -8.15 1.84 -1.77
CA VAL A 29 -7.60 2.85 -2.67
C VAL A 29 -7.82 2.37 -4.10
N THR A 30 -8.59 3.15 -4.87
CA THR A 30 -8.77 2.92 -6.30
C THR A 30 -7.98 3.95 -7.07
N ILE A 31 -7.23 3.48 -8.06
CA ILE A 31 -6.55 4.29 -9.07
C ILE A 31 -7.26 4.01 -10.39
N ASP A 32 -8.00 5.00 -10.91
CA ASP A 32 -8.67 4.89 -12.20
C ASP A 32 -7.77 5.43 -13.29
N PHE A 33 -7.23 4.54 -14.12
CA PHE A 33 -6.37 4.91 -15.23
C PHE A 33 -7.12 5.46 -16.44
N ARG A 34 -8.44 5.68 -16.31
CA ARG A 34 -9.24 6.42 -17.29
C ARG A 34 -9.45 7.87 -16.90
N ASP A 35 -9.00 8.26 -15.71
CA ASP A 35 -8.99 9.63 -15.21
C ASP A 35 -7.54 10.05 -14.96
N GLU A 36 -7.00 10.92 -15.83
CA GLU A 36 -5.61 11.37 -15.75
C GLU A 36 -5.30 12.09 -14.43
N LEU A 37 -6.26 12.87 -13.90
CA LEU A 37 -6.07 13.60 -12.66
C LEU A 37 -6.03 12.64 -11.48
N ASP A 38 -6.92 11.64 -11.45
CA ASP A 38 -6.92 10.60 -10.42
C ASP A 38 -5.63 9.76 -10.44
N ALA A 39 -5.28 9.27 -11.64
CA ALA A 39 -4.13 8.40 -11.82
C ALA A 39 -2.82 9.10 -11.47
N SER A 40 -2.60 10.33 -11.96
CA SER A 40 -1.36 11.07 -11.69
C SER A 40 -1.24 11.54 -10.23
N ALA A 41 -2.38 11.76 -9.54
CA ALA A 41 -2.39 12.06 -8.12
C ALA A 41 -2.03 10.84 -7.26
N LYS A 42 -2.27 9.61 -7.75
CA LYS A 42 -2.15 8.38 -6.96
C LYS A 42 -1.07 7.40 -7.43
N ALA A 43 -0.51 7.59 -8.61
CA ALA A 43 0.52 6.72 -9.16
C ALA A 43 1.48 7.45 -10.10
N ASP A 44 2.68 6.91 -10.17
CA ASP A 44 3.67 7.17 -11.21
C ASP A 44 3.83 5.92 -12.07
N TRP A 45 4.14 6.06 -13.34
CA TRP A 45 4.56 4.95 -14.19
C TRP A 45 5.94 5.21 -14.79
N THR A 46 6.51 4.20 -15.44
CA THR A 46 7.75 4.34 -16.22
C THR A 46 7.42 4.49 -17.70
N GLN A 47 8.34 5.10 -18.46
CA GLN A 47 8.15 5.40 -19.89
C GLN A 47 6.95 6.31 -20.16
N ASN A 48 6.82 7.40 -19.40
CA ASN A 48 5.71 8.37 -19.52
C ASN A 48 5.63 9.00 -20.91
N GLU A 49 6.73 8.99 -21.66
CA GLU A 49 6.79 9.43 -23.05
C GLU A 49 6.14 8.44 -24.04
N ARG A 50 5.88 7.20 -23.61
CA ARG A 50 5.25 6.14 -24.41
C ARG A 50 3.88 5.75 -23.92
N LEU A 51 3.67 5.74 -22.59
CA LEU A 51 2.39 5.41 -21.99
C LEU A 51 1.52 6.65 -21.85
N ASP A 52 0.31 6.57 -22.37
CA ASP A 52 -0.73 7.60 -22.28
C ASP A 52 -1.95 7.11 -21.50
N ILE A 53 -2.64 8.06 -20.87
CA ILE A 53 -3.95 7.83 -20.26
C ILE A 53 -5.03 8.28 -21.26
N THR A 54 -6.00 7.40 -21.48
CA THR A 54 -7.18 7.64 -22.30
C THR A 54 -8.42 7.16 -21.56
N ASP A 55 -9.61 7.38 -22.09
CA ASP A 55 -10.87 6.84 -21.56
C ASP A 55 -10.91 5.29 -21.54
N GLU A 56 -10.02 4.63 -22.27
CA GLU A 56 -9.82 3.18 -22.28
C GLU A 56 -8.82 2.68 -21.22
N GLY A 57 -8.03 3.57 -20.62
CA GLY A 57 -7.05 3.26 -19.57
C GLY A 57 -5.61 3.66 -19.90
N LEU A 58 -4.67 3.26 -19.04
CA LEU A 58 -3.23 3.45 -19.20
C LEU A 58 -2.65 2.39 -20.14
N GLY A 59 -2.03 2.82 -21.22
CA GLY A 59 -1.38 1.94 -22.19
C GLY A 59 -0.67 2.75 -23.26
N TRP A 60 -0.49 2.18 -24.45
CA TRP A 60 0.03 2.92 -25.60
C TRP A 60 -0.65 2.40 -26.87
N SER A 61 -0.79 3.26 -27.89
CA SER A 61 -1.44 2.92 -29.15
C SER A 61 -0.40 2.48 -30.20
N GLY A 62 -0.01 1.20 -30.16
CA GLY A 62 0.93 0.53 -31.06
C GLY A 62 0.40 -0.75 -31.71
N GLU A 63 1.29 -1.55 -32.29
CA GLU A 63 0.89 -2.86 -32.84
C GLU A 63 0.53 -3.86 -31.71
N PRO A 64 -0.56 -4.63 -31.83
CA PRO A 64 -0.98 -5.60 -30.80
C PRO A 64 0.07 -6.62 -30.39
N THR A 65 0.91 -7.03 -31.34
CA THR A 65 2.00 -8.00 -31.10
C THR A 65 3.26 -7.36 -30.51
N SER A 66 3.34 -6.02 -30.52
CA SER A 66 4.43 -5.28 -29.92
C SER A 66 4.19 -5.11 -28.42
N HIS A 67 5.23 -5.32 -27.64
CA HIS A 67 5.19 -5.25 -26.18
C HIS A 67 6.46 -4.58 -25.67
N PHE A 68 6.34 -3.90 -24.53
CA PHE A 68 7.49 -3.48 -23.74
C PHE A 68 7.17 -3.62 -22.25
N GLU A 69 8.25 -3.74 -21.47
CA GLU A 69 8.16 -3.80 -20.01
C GLU A 69 8.01 -2.38 -19.46
N SER A 70 7.01 -2.19 -18.60
CA SER A 70 6.84 -0.97 -17.81
C SER A 70 6.29 -1.30 -16.44
N SER A 71 6.27 -0.29 -15.58
CA SER A 71 5.82 -0.40 -14.20
C SER A 71 4.89 0.75 -13.84
N VAL A 72 3.94 0.44 -12.97
CA VAL A 72 3.02 1.39 -12.34
C VAL A 72 3.25 1.29 -10.84
N ARG A 73 3.60 2.39 -10.20
CA ARG A 73 3.90 2.47 -8.78
C ARG A 73 2.96 3.46 -8.13
N THR A 74 2.29 3.06 -7.06
CA THR A 74 1.45 3.98 -6.31
C THR A 74 2.30 5.09 -5.70
N LYS A 75 1.72 6.24 -5.45
CA LYS A 75 2.22 7.16 -4.43
C LYS A 75 2.24 6.45 -3.05
N PRO A 76 3.11 6.85 -2.10
CA PRO A 76 3.10 6.29 -0.75
C PRO A 76 1.71 6.40 -0.10
N ILE A 77 1.28 5.35 0.59
CA ILE A 77 -0.02 5.27 1.27
C ILE A 77 0.24 5.21 2.77
N ALA A 78 -0.28 6.17 3.53
CA ALA A 78 -0.15 6.19 4.98
C ALA A 78 -0.87 4.98 5.60
N LEU A 79 -0.21 4.34 6.57
CA LEU A 79 -0.72 3.21 7.34
C LEU A 79 -0.85 3.56 8.82
N GLY A 80 -1.98 3.19 9.39
CA GLY A 80 -2.21 3.33 10.83
C GLY A 80 -2.40 4.78 11.24
N TYR A 81 -2.32 4.97 12.56
CA TYR A 81 -2.46 6.26 13.19
C TYR A 81 -1.19 6.60 13.96
N ASN A 82 -1.00 7.88 14.27
CA ASN A 82 0.12 8.41 15.04
C ASN A 82 0.33 7.81 16.44
N TRP A 83 -0.62 7.01 16.95
CA TRP A 83 -0.58 6.44 18.30
C TRP A 83 -0.49 4.91 18.35
N ARG A 84 -0.53 4.22 17.19
CA ARG A 84 -0.41 2.75 17.07
C ARG A 84 0.05 2.29 15.68
N PRO A 85 1.31 1.89 15.51
CA PRO A 85 1.82 1.41 14.25
C PRO A 85 1.32 0.00 13.99
N PRO A 86 1.12 -0.34 12.71
CA PRO A 86 0.80 -1.70 12.31
C PRO A 86 1.93 -2.68 12.67
N GLN A 87 1.59 -3.93 12.96
CA GLN A 87 2.59 -4.99 13.14
C GLN A 87 2.76 -5.85 11.91
N GLN A 88 1.69 -5.91 11.14
CA GLN A 88 1.59 -6.58 9.87
C GLN A 88 0.62 -5.78 9.01
N ALA A 89 0.91 -5.70 7.72
CA ALA A 89 0.00 -5.19 6.71
C ALA A 89 -0.16 -6.25 5.63
N GLY A 90 -1.40 -6.43 5.17
CA GLY A 90 -1.77 -7.20 4.00
C GLY A 90 -2.36 -6.27 2.96
N VAL A 91 -2.06 -6.51 1.69
CA VAL A 91 -2.65 -5.77 0.57
C VAL A 91 -3.15 -6.79 -0.44
N THR A 92 -4.44 -6.69 -0.75
CA THR A 92 -5.01 -7.34 -1.93
C THR A 92 -5.07 -6.31 -3.05
N VAL A 93 -4.44 -6.62 -4.18
CA VAL A 93 -4.39 -5.76 -5.37
C VAL A 93 -5.20 -6.42 -6.48
N THR A 94 -6.21 -5.72 -6.98
CA THR A 94 -6.99 -6.15 -8.15
C THR A 94 -6.67 -5.23 -9.31
N LEU A 95 -6.06 -5.79 -10.35
CA LEU A 95 -5.79 -5.12 -11.62
C LEU A 95 -6.87 -5.46 -12.62
N VAL A 96 -7.42 -4.45 -13.28
CA VAL A 96 -8.38 -4.60 -14.38
C VAL A 96 -7.66 -4.20 -15.67
N ALA A 97 -7.43 -5.14 -16.57
CA ALA A 97 -6.70 -4.93 -17.83
C ALA A 97 -7.25 -5.84 -18.93
N ASP A 98 -7.19 -5.40 -20.19
CA ASP A 98 -7.58 -6.26 -21.32
C ASP A 98 -6.64 -7.47 -21.45
N ARG A 99 -7.22 -8.66 -21.28
CA ARG A 99 -6.50 -9.94 -21.33
C ARG A 99 -7.01 -10.88 -22.41
N SER A 100 -7.74 -10.34 -23.40
CA SER A 100 -8.20 -11.05 -24.58
C SER A 100 -7.07 -11.82 -25.26
N THR A 101 -7.36 -12.97 -25.85
CA THR A 101 -6.34 -13.72 -26.60
C THR A 101 -5.91 -12.93 -27.84
N TYR A 102 -4.62 -12.96 -28.19
CA TYR A 102 -4.12 -12.41 -29.46
C TYR A 102 -3.44 -13.50 -30.30
N THR A 103 -3.46 -13.30 -31.61
CA THR A 103 -2.88 -14.23 -32.58
C THR A 103 -1.49 -13.75 -33.00
N LEU A 104 -0.49 -14.61 -32.79
CA LEU A 104 0.88 -14.40 -33.27
C LEU A 104 0.96 -14.62 -34.78
N LYS A 105 2.05 -14.14 -35.42
CA LYS A 105 2.27 -14.23 -36.89
C LYS A 105 2.18 -15.65 -37.49
N ARG A 106 2.20 -16.71 -36.68
CA ARG A 106 2.08 -18.12 -37.11
C ARG A 106 0.72 -18.76 -36.77
N GLY A 107 -0.29 -17.96 -36.45
CA GLY A 107 -1.62 -18.44 -36.09
C GLY A 107 -1.72 -19.01 -34.66
N GLN A 108 -0.64 -18.94 -33.87
CA GLN A 108 -0.65 -19.37 -32.48
C GLN A 108 -1.36 -18.33 -31.62
N GLU A 109 -2.33 -18.78 -30.83
CA GLU A 109 -2.99 -17.97 -29.82
C GLU A 109 -2.13 -17.84 -28.56
N SER A 110 -2.08 -16.63 -28.01
CA SER A 110 -1.38 -16.33 -26.76
C SER A 110 -2.20 -15.37 -25.90
N ARG A 111 -1.96 -15.42 -24.58
CA ARG A 111 -2.52 -14.47 -23.62
C ARG A 111 -1.38 -13.63 -23.05
N PRO A 112 -1.63 -12.34 -22.74
CA PRO A 112 -0.60 -11.51 -22.12
C PRO A 112 -0.12 -12.10 -20.81
N TYR A 113 1.17 -11.90 -20.56
CA TYR A 113 1.75 -12.15 -19.26
C TYR A 113 1.04 -11.32 -18.18
N GLN A 114 0.74 -11.93 -17.04
CA GLN A 114 -0.01 -11.26 -15.96
C GLN A 114 0.77 -10.13 -15.30
N GLY A 115 2.10 -10.11 -15.46
CA GLY A 115 2.98 -9.24 -14.71
C GLY A 115 3.20 -9.74 -13.29
N GLN A 116 3.79 -8.88 -12.46
CA GLN A 116 4.11 -9.15 -11.08
C GLN A 116 3.78 -7.91 -10.23
N VAL A 117 3.15 -8.14 -9.08
CA VAL A 117 2.91 -7.09 -8.09
C VAL A 117 3.93 -7.20 -6.95
N TYR A 118 4.34 -6.06 -6.44
CA TYR A 118 5.30 -5.90 -5.35
C TYR A 118 4.78 -4.92 -4.30
N LEU A 119 5.20 -5.10 -3.06
CA LEU A 119 4.88 -4.26 -1.91
C LEU A 119 6.17 -3.90 -1.16
N ARG A 120 6.30 -2.64 -0.75
CA ARG A 120 7.35 -2.20 0.19
C ARG A 120 6.77 -1.25 1.22
N TYR A 121 7.52 -0.97 2.27
CA TYR A 121 7.13 -0.04 3.33
C TYR A 121 8.27 0.89 3.74
N SER A 122 7.92 2.00 4.38
CA SER A 122 8.87 2.98 4.90
C SER A 122 8.31 3.72 6.11
N PRO A 123 9.11 3.94 7.17
CA PRO A 123 8.73 4.78 8.30
C PRO A 123 8.74 6.29 8.01
N ASP A 124 9.45 6.74 6.99
CA ASP A 124 9.85 8.16 6.85
C ASP A 124 9.92 8.69 5.41
N LEU A 125 9.38 7.93 4.44
CA LEU A 125 9.45 8.19 2.98
C LEU A 125 10.85 8.19 2.36
N LYS A 126 11.91 8.06 3.15
CA LYS A 126 13.30 8.10 2.69
C LYS A 126 13.94 6.72 2.70
N HIS A 127 13.79 6.00 3.80
CA HIS A 127 14.34 4.67 3.99
C HIS A 127 13.26 3.64 3.70
N TRP A 128 13.39 2.96 2.57
CA TRP A 128 12.42 1.95 2.13
C TRP A 128 12.94 0.53 2.36
N SER A 129 12.03 -0.37 2.68
CA SER A 129 12.31 -1.81 2.58
C SER A 129 12.62 -2.21 1.13
N THR A 130 13.20 -3.39 0.97
CA THR A 130 13.20 -4.04 -0.35
C THR A 130 11.75 -4.34 -0.80
N TRP A 131 11.59 -4.60 -2.08
CA TRP A 131 10.31 -5.03 -2.66
C TRP A 131 10.00 -6.49 -2.29
N HIS A 132 8.80 -6.71 -1.78
CA HIS A 132 8.25 -8.02 -1.47
C HIS A 132 7.26 -8.45 -2.55
N VAL A 133 7.47 -9.64 -3.10
CA VAL A 133 6.66 -10.19 -4.20
C VAL A 133 5.27 -10.57 -3.70
N ALA A 134 4.23 -10.10 -4.39
CA ALA A 134 2.86 -10.53 -4.17
C ALA A 134 2.59 -11.89 -4.84
N LYS A 135 1.77 -12.71 -4.22
CA LYS A 135 1.30 -13.96 -4.82
C LYS A 135 0.09 -13.68 -5.69
N LEU A 136 0.10 -14.17 -6.93
CA LEU A 136 -1.10 -14.20 -7.76
C LEU A 136 -2.12 -15.13 -7.09
N ARG A 137 -3.27 -14.58 -6.68
CA ARG A 137 -4.37 -15.31 -6.05
C ARG A 137 -5.28 -15.91 -7.11
N SER A 138 -5.71 -15.09 -8.06
CA SER A 138 -6.65 -15.50 -9.08
C SER A 138 -6.50 -14.66 -10.34
N VAL A 139 -6.91 -15.30 -11.43
CA VAL A 139 -7.13 -14.73 -12.74
C VAL A 139 -8.57 -15.07 -13.02
N ASP A 140 -9.44 -14.06 -13.15
CA ASP A 140 -10.78 -14.31 -13.65
C ASP A 140 -10.72 -14.55 -15.17
N ASP A 141 -11.70 -15.27 -15.72
CA ASP A 141 -11.85 -15.48 -17.16
C ASP A 141 -12.20 -14.16 -17.89
N GLY A 142 -12.48 -13.10 -17.15
CA GLY A 142 -12.53 -11.72 -17.63
C GLY A 142 -11.19 -10.98 -17.54
N ASP A 143 -11.28 -9.70 -17.18
CA ASP A 143 -10.17 -8.73 -17.23
C ASP A 143 -9.46 -8.52 -15.89
N GLU A 144 -9.85 -9.28 -14.86
CA GLU A 144 -9.39 -9.08 -13.49
C GLU A 144 -8.28 -10.05 -13.08
N MET A 145 -7.25 -9.50 -12.44
CA MET A 145 -6.17 -10.25 -11.80
C MET A 145 -6.05 -9.80 -10.36
N THR A 146 -6.11 -10.75 -9.43
CA THR A 146 -6.01 -10.47 -7.99
C THR A 146 -4.69 -11.02 -7.44
N PHE A 147 -3.97 -10.17 -6.72
CA PHE A 147 -2.69 -10.47 -6.08
C PHE A 147 -2.79 -10.20 -4.58
N ASP A 148 -2.07 -11.00 -3.78
CA ASP A 148 -1.93 -10.78 -2.35
C ASP A 148 -0.47 -10.55 -1.96
N ALA A 149 -0.23 -9.45 -1.28
CA ALA A 149 1.02 -9.19 -0.61
C ALA A 149 0.78 -9.10 0.90
N SER A 150 1.78 -9.46 1.69
CA SER A 150 1.80 -9.13 3.11
C SER A 150 3.23 -8.83 3.55
N VAL A 151 3.35 -7.88 4.47
CA VAL A 151 4.61 -7.51 5.11
C VAL A 151 4.44 -7.55 6.62
N GLY A 152 5.47 -8.05 7.29
CA GLY A 152 5.55 -8.09 8.74
C GLY A 152 7.00 -8.09 9.17
N VAL A 153 7.28 -7.41 10.28
CA VAL A 153 8.64 -7.33 10.83
C VAL A 153 8.75 -8.30 12.02
N PRO A 154 9.69 -9.26 11.99
CA PRO A 154 9.87 -10.19 13.11
C PRO A 154 10.08 -9.45 14.43
N ARG A 155 9.55 -10.01 15.52
CA ARG A 155 9.64 -9.37 16.86
C ARG A 155 11.07 -9.10 17.29
N SER A 156 12.02 -9.97 16.93
CA SER A 156 13.44 -9.79 17.22
C SER A 156 14.02 -8.54 16.55
N VAL A 157 13.65 -8.28 15.30
CA VAL A 157 14.05 -7.09 14.53
C VAL A 157 13.33 -5.85 15.03
N ARG A 158 12.06 -5.97 15.45
CA ARG A 158 11.28 -4.84 15.97
C ARG A 158 11.65 -4.44 17.41
N LYS A 159 12.29 -5.33 18.16
CA LYS A 159 12.57 -5.11 19.59
C LYS A 159 13.32 -3.79 19.88
N PRO A 160 14.40 -3.41 19.17
CA PRO A 160 15.08 -2.15 19.42
C PRO A 160 14.17 -0.93 19.30
N TYR A 161 13.29 -0.90 18.29
CA TYR A 161 12.29 0.15 18.14
C TYR A 161 11.28 0.14 19.28
N ALA A 162 10.75 -1.03 19.65
CA ALA A 162 9.80 -1.17 20.75
C ALA A 162 10.38 -0.75 22.12
N ASP A 163 11.67 -1.04 22.37
CA ASP A 163 12.36 -0.63 23.60
C ASP A 163 12.52 0.90 23.65
N LEU A 164 12.76 1.56 22.51
CA LEU A 164 12.81 3.02 22.41
C LEU A 164 11.44 3.67 22.60
N LEU A 165 10.38 3.10 22.04
CA LEU A 165 9.00 3.54 22.31
C LEU A 165 8.65 3.44 23.80
N GLN A 166 9.03 2.33 24.44
CA GLN A 166 8.84 2.17 25.89
C GLN A 166 9.67 3.16 26.71
N ALA A 167 10.88 3.48 26.26
CA ALA A 167 11.70 4.50 26.92
C ALA A 167 11.08 5.90 26.78
N TYR A 168 10.53 6.23 25.61
CA TYR A 168 9.81 7.49 25.37
C TYR A 168 8.56 7.60 26.26
N SER A 169 7.75 6.55 26.33
CA SER A 169 6.47 6.59 27.08
C SER A 169 6.62 6.71 28.59
N ARG A 170 7.81 6.42 29.14
CA ARG A 170 8.15 6.57 30.56
C ARG A 170 8.72 7.94 30.93
N ARG A 171 8.83 8.85 29.96
CA ARG A 171 9.34 10.19 30.22
C ARG A 171 8.25 11.05 30.84
N ASP A 172 8.61 11.79 31.88
CA ASP A 172 7.69 12.73 32.54
C ASP A 172 7.64 14.10 31.84
N ASP A 173 8.54 14.35 30.88
CA ASP A 173 8.70 15.63 30.19
C ASP A 173 8.03 15.67 28.81
N VAL A 174 7.26 14.64 28.43
CA VAL A 174 6.56 14.56 27.14
C VAL A 174 5.07 14.82 27.32
N ALA A 175 4.49 15.63 26.42
CA ALA A 175 3.09 16.01 26.49
C ALA A 175 2.12 14.86 26.16
N ALA A 176 2.56 13.88 25.36
CA ALA A 176 1.76 12.74 24.95
C ALA A 176 2.65 11.49 24.85
N SER A 177 2.69 10.68 25.90
CA SER A 177 3.46 9.42 25.95
C SER A 177 2.98 8.36 24.95
N TRP A 178 1.77 8.55 24.41
CA TRP A 178 1.14 7.70 23.41
C TRP A 178 1.41 8.14 21.96
N ASP A 179 1.97 9.33 21.73
CA ASP A 179 2.23 9.85 20.38
C ASP A 179 3.53 9.24 19.84
N GLU A 180 3.37 8.25 18.97
CA GLU A 180 4.48 7.54 18.36
C GLU A 180 5.20 8.35 17.29
N GLU A 181 4.55 9.32 16.65
CA GLU A 181 5.26 10.25 15.77
C GLU A 181 6.19 11.16 16.57
N ALA A 182 5.73 11.66 17.72
CA ALA A 182 6.57 12.41 18.64
C ALA A 182 7.72 11.53 19.18
N ALA A 183 7.45 10.25 19.45
CA ALA A 183 8.48 9.28 19.80
C ALA A 183 9.50 9.08 18.68
N VAL A 184 9.06 8.97 17.42
CA VAL A 184 9.95 8.86 16.25
C VAL A 184 10.83 10.09 16.10
N ARG A 185 10.27 11.29 16.24
CA ARG A 185 11.06 12.53 16.20
C ARG A 185 12.13 12.55 17.29
N TRP A 186 11.80 12.09 18.50
CA TRP A 186 12.76 11.93 19.60
C TRP A 186 13.84 10.89 19.30
N ILE A 187 13.47 9.73 18.72
CA ILE A 187 14.41 8.66 18.32
C ILE A 187 15.40 9.19 17.28
N VAL A 188 14.91 9.78 16.20
CA VAL A 188 15.75 10.28 15.10
C VAL A 188 16.60 11.46 15.54
N GLY A 189 16.09 12.32 16.44
CA GLY A 189 16.88 13.40 17.05
C GLY A 189 18.08 12.90 17.85
N ARG A 190 17.97 11.72 18.49
CA ARG A 190 19.07 11.08 19.23
C ARG A 190 19.97 10.22 18.33
N GLU A 191 19.36 9.52 17.39
CA GLU A 191 20.01 8.60 16.46
C GLU A 191 19.57 8.88 15.02
N PRO A 192 20.19 9.86 14.32
CA PRO A 192 19.74 10.30 12.99
C PRO A 192 19.77 9.21 11.90
N ARG A 193 20.53 8.13 12.14
CA ARG A 193 20.64 6.98 11.23
C ARG A 193 19.79 5.78 11.68
N PHE A 194 18.84 5.98 12.59
CA PHE A 194 18.02 4.89 13.12
C PHE A 194 17.30 4.14 12.00
N PHE A 195 16.56 4.85 11.13
CA PHE A 195 15.82 4.22 10.03
C PHE A 195 16.70 3.67 8.90
N ALA A 196 17.94 4.12 8.78
CA ALA A 196 18.92 3.49 7.88
C ALA A 196 19.37 2.11 8.37
N LYS A 197 19.19 1.80 9.66
CA LYS A 197 19.61 0.52 10.29
C LYS A 197 18.43 -0.37 10.66
N GLN A 198 17.30 0.23 11.01
CA GLN A 198 16.11 -0.43 11.53
C GLN A 198 14.89 0.06 10.78
N LEU A 199 14.17 -0.85 10.12
CA LEU A 199 12.96 -0.53 9.39
C LEU A 199 11.75 -1.13 10.11
N PRO A 200 11.19 -0.46 11.13
CA PRO A 200 9.92 -0.87 11.69
C PRO A 200 8.81 -0.71 10.63
N LEU A 201 7.81 -1.59 10.68
CA LEU A 201 6.61 -1.45 9.86
C LEU A 201 5.73 -0.37 10.49
N VAL A 202 6.01 0.88 10.16
CA VAL A 202 5.24 2.06 10.53
C VAL A 202 5.30 3.02 9.34
N GLY A 203 4.37 3.96 9.26
CA GLY A 203 4.39 4.99 8.26
C GLY A 203 3.66 4.60 6.99
N TYR A 204 4.38 4.21 5.96
CA TYR A 204 3.85 4.16 4.61
C TYR A 204 4.03 2.79 3.98
N VAL A 205 3.11 2.42 3.09
CA VAL A 205 3.31 1.36 2.10
C VAL A 205 3.29 1.91 0.70
N GLN A 206 3.91 1.17 -0.20
CA GLN A 206 3.86 1.45 -1.62
C GLN A 206 3.73 0.15 -2.40
N VAL A 207 2.88 0.16 -3.41
CA VAL A 207 2.64 -0.97 -4.29
C VAL A 207 3.18 -0.65 -5.68
N MET A 208 3.71 -1.66 -6.34
CA MET A 208 4.16 -1.58 -7.72
C MET A 208 3.64 -2.77 -8.50
N TYR A 209 3.15 -2.52 -9.70
CA TYR A 209 2.90 -3.50 -10.73
C TYR A 209 3.98 -3.38 -11.80
N GLU A 210 4.61 -4.49 -12.17
CA GLU A 210 5.49 -4.58 -13.34
C GLU A 210 4.89 -5.55 -14.35
N GLY A 211 4.80 -5.17 -15.60
CA GLY A 211 4.13 -5.99 -16.61
C GLY A 211 4.49 -5.59 -18.04
N ASN A 212 3.96 -6.39 -18.97
CA ASN A 212 4.09 -6.13 -20.39
C ASN A 212 2.89 -5.32 -20.87
N PHE A 213 3.16 -4.15 -21.45
CA PHE A 213 2.16 -3.29 -22.07
C PHE A 213 2.15 -3.55 -23.58
N SER A 214 1.07 -4.15 -24.06
CA SER A 214 0.84 -4.37 -25.50
C SER A 214 0.27 -3.12 -26.17
N GLY A 215 0.52 -2.94 -27.47
CA GLY A 215 0.14 -1.75 -28.24
C GLY A 215 -1.36 -1.51 -28.42
N ASP A 216 -2.22 -2.43 -28.04
CA ASP A 216 -3.68 -2.26 -28.14
C ASP A 216 -4.38 -2.54 -26.80
N ARG A 217 -3.63 -2.59 -25.70
CA ARG A 217 -4.15 -2.99 -24.40
C ARG A 217 -3.86 -1.94 -23.36
N ARG A 218 -4.86 -1.74 -22.52
CA ARG A 218 -4.85 -0.74 -21.47
C ARG A 218 -5.20 -1.36 -20.14
N VAL A 219 -4.47 -0.93 -19.12
CA VAL A 219 -4.81 -1.17 -17.72
C VAL A 219 -5.83 -0.11 -17.34
N ARG A 220 -7.04 -0.54 -16.95
CA ARG A 220 -8.15 0.36 -16.63
C ARG A 220 -8.11 0.85 -15.19
N SER A 221 -7.76 -0.02 -14.25
CA SER A 221 -7.70 0.38 -12.84
C SER A 221 -6.78 -0.53 -12.02
N MET A 222 -6.23 0.04 -10.95
CA MET A 222 -5.58 -0.70 -9.87
C MET A 222 -6.35 -0.43 -8.57
N ASN A 223 -6.96 -1.47 -8.01
CA ASN A 223 -7.70 -1.40 -6.75
C ASN A 223 -6.88 -2.06 -5.66
N LEU A 224 -6.66 -1.36 -4.55
CA LEU A 224 -5.91 -1.82 -3.40
C LEU A 224 -6.85 -1.91 -2.19
N ASN A 225 -6.90 -3.08 -1.58
CA ASN A 225 -7.53 -3.28 -0.27
C ASN A 225 -6.42 -3.56 0.74
N ILE A 226 -6.18 -2.59 1.62
CA ILE A 226 -5.06 -2.58 2.55
C ILE A 226 -5.62 -2.86 3.94
N GLY A 227 -5.31 -4.05 4.46
CA GLY A 227 -5.65 -4.45 5.82
C GLY A 227 -4.41 -4.40 6.72
N TYR A 228 -4.52 -3.89 7.94
CA TYR A 228 -3.42 -4.00 8.90
C TYR A 228 -3.90 -4.31 10.31
N ALA A 229 -3.05 -5.04 11.04
CA ALA A 229 -3.28 -5.42 12.42
C ALA A 229 -2.44 -4.56 13.36
N MET A 230 -3.11 -3.87 14.28
CA MET A 230 -2.47 -3.19 15.41
C MET A 230 -2.40 -4.17 16.59
N SER A 231 -1.29 -4.19 17.36
CA SER A 231 -1.28 -4.90 18.65
C SER A 231 -1.22 -3.96 19.84
N GLY A 232 -1.71 -4.48 20.97
CA GLY A 232 -1.58 -3.89 22.29
C GLY A 232 -2.93 -3.66 22.94
N MET A 233 -3.10 -4.13 24.18
CA MET A 233 -4.15 -3.58 25.05
C MET A 233 -3.85 -2.10 25.22
N VAL A 234 -4.82 -1.23 24.92
CA VAL A 234 -4.73 0.18 25.31
C VAL A 234 -4.66 0.16 26.83
N GLN A 235 -3.61 0.73 27.41
CA GLN A 235 -3.79 1.32 28.73
C GLN A 235 -4.74 2.47 28.44
N ALA A 236 -6.05 2.22 28.55
CA ALA A 236 -7.10 3.15 28.16
C ALA A 236 -6.65 4.50 28.71
N ALA A 237 -6.26 5.40 27.81
CA ALA A 237 -5.76 6.70 28.21
C ALA A 237 -6.82 7.22 29.16
N THR A 238 -6.46 7.37 30.44
CA THR A 238 -7.42 7.80 31.45
C THR A 238 -8.08 9.03 30.86
N SER A 239 -9.41 9.00 30.77
CA SER A 239 -10.33 9.64 29.81
C SER A 239 -10.15 11.14 29.45
N ARG A 240 -9.08 11.76 29.90
CA ARG A 240 -8.65 13.14 29.66
C ARG A 240 -7.46 13.27 28.68
N GLU A 241 -6.62 12.24 28.52
CA GLU A 241 -5.50 12.22 27.56
C GLU A 241 -5.88 11.65 26.18
N ALA A 242 -6.94 10.84 26.12
CA ALA A 242 -7.44 10.18 24.90
C ALA A 242 -8.11 11.14 23.88
N THR A 243 -8.18 12.43 24.20
CA THR A 243 -8.90 13.46 23.44
C THR A 243 -8.03 14.69 23.18
N GLY A 244 -6.71 14.56 23.30
CA GLY A 244 -5.78 15.63 22.99
C GLY A 244 -5.81 16.00 21.49
N PRO A 245 -5.48 17.25 21.13
CA PRO A 245 -5.39 17.65 19.72
C PRO A 245 -4.43 16.73 18.98
N GLY A 246 -4.93 16.09 17.90
CA GLY A 246 -4.13 15.22 17.04
C GLY A 246 -4.15 13.72 17.37
N PHE A 247 -4.94 13.27 18.36
CA PHE A 247 -5.20 11.84 18.54
C PHE A 247 -5.97 11.25 17.36
N GLY A 248 -5.54 10.10 16.85
CA GLY A 248 -6.21 9.41 15.74
C GLY A 248 -5.96 10.01 14.36
N ARG A 249 -4.93 10.84 14.21
CA ARG A 249 -4.48 11.30 12.88
C ARG A 249 -3.71 10.19 12.18
N HIS A 250 -3.76 10.19 10.85
CA HIS A 250 -2.91 9.33 10.04
C HIS A 250 -1.44 9.65 10.30
N TRP A 251 -0.59 8.69 9.96
CA TRP A 251 0.85 8.89 10.03
C TRP A 251 1.30 9.99 9.06
N GLU A 252 1.98 11.01 9.59
CA GLU A 252 2.45 12.19 8.86
C GLU A 252 3.97 12.40 8.97
N TYR A 253 4.71 11.53 9.66
CA TYR A 253 6.16 11.72 9.81
C TYR A 253 6.87 11.53 8.47
N VAL A 254 7.65 12.53 8.09
CA VAL A 254 8.45 12.57 6.84
C VAL A 254 9.86 13.00 7.20
N ALA A 255 10.87 12.33 6.65
CA ALA A 255 12.26 12.69 6.87
C ALA A 255 12.62 14.04 6.24
N ASP A 256 13.61 14.74 6.79
CA ASP A 256 14.08 16.01 6.24
C ASP A 256 14.49 15.85 4.76
N GLY A 257 13.92 16.72 3.92
CA GLY A 257 14.18 16.79 2.47
C GLY A 257 13.19 16.03 1.59
N GLU A 258 12.21 15.33 2.17
CA GLU A 258 11.14 14.64 1.43
C GLU A 258 9.83 15.50 1.44
N ASP A 259 9.00 15.40 0.40
CA ASP A 259 7.73 16.14 0.29
C ASP A 259 6.53 15.25 0.68
N ALA A 260 5.77 15.69 1.69
CA ALA A 260 4.58 15.00 2.16
C ALA A 260 3.36 15.14 1.21
N LYS A 261 3.41 16.05 0.23
CA LYS A 261 2.28 16.33 -0.68
C LYS A 261 1.92 15.17 -1.61
N GLU A 262 2.80 14.20 -1.75
CA GLU A 262 2.60 13.05 -2.62
C GLU A 262 2.16 11.80 -1.86
N VAL A 263 1.52 11.94 -0.69
CA VAL A 263 1.01 10.80 0.10
C VAL A 263 -0.49 10.64 -0.09
N ILE A 264 -0.93 9.40 -0.32
CA ILE A 264 -2.33 9.01 -0.27
C ILE A 264 -2.70 8.76 1.20
N ASN A 265 -3.58 9.60 1.72
CA ASN A 265 -4.25 9.35 2.99
C ASN A 265 -5.57 8.63 2.69
N PRO A 266 -5.66 7.33 2.99
CA PRO A 266 -6.91 6.62 2.75
C PRO A 266 -8.01 7.20 3.64
N ASP A 267 -9.22 7.35 3.10
CA ASP A 267 -10.36 7.79 3.89
C ASP A 267 -10.58 6.87 5.12
N PRO A 268 -11.00 7.43 6.27
CA PRO A 268 -11.22 6.68 7.51
C PRO A 268 -12.41 5.72 7.45
#